data_AF-A0A6N7YTY7-F1
#
_entry.id   AF-A0A6N7YTY7-F1
#
_cell.length_a   1.000
_cell.length_b   1.000
_cell.length_c   1.000
_cell.angle_alpha   90.00
_cell.angle_beta   90.00
_cell.angle_gamma   90.00
#
_symmetry.space_group_name_H-M   'P 1'
#
loop_
_entity.id
_entity.type
_entity.pdbx_description
1 polymer ?
#
loop_
_entity_poly.entity_id
_entity_poly.type
_entity_poly.pdbx_seq_one_letter_code
_entity_poly.pdbx_strand_id
1 'polypeptide(L)'
;MTVELERAITERAWTDGRFRDLLRTDPKKALAELGVEVPEGVELDVRIQRRDTLYYLVPPLRNEAPAQPRINQIDLWRSADMFCWILPEEMKVSLLAMRRSFRENTEVRDDS
;
A
#
# COMPACT_ATOMS: atom_id res chain seq x y z
N MET A 1 -2.20 -15.58 -15.52
CA MET A 1 -1.02 -14.90 -14.91
C MET A 1 -1.55 -14.10 -13.74
N THR A 2 -1.18 -14.43 -12.49
CA THR A 2 -1.71 -13.73 -11.32
C THR A 2 -1.24 -12.27 -11.35
N VAL A 3 -2.17 -11.34 -11.55
CA VAL A 3 -1.87 -9.92 -11.41
C VAL A 3 -1.49 -9.67 -9.96
N GLU A 4 -0.40 -8.96 -9.73
CA GLU A 4 0.04 -8.60 -8.39
C GLU A 4 -0.60 -7.29 -7.96
N LEU A 5 -0.96 -7.18 -6.68
CA LEU A 5 -1.66 -6.02 -6.12
C LEU A 5 -0.95 -4.70 -6.46
N GLU A 6 0.37 -4.63 -6.25
CA GLU A 6 1.16 -3.43 -6.51
C GLU A 6 1.09 -2.98 -7.97
N ARG A 7 1.11 -3.93 -8.91
CA ARG A 7 0.98 -3.67 -10.34
C ARG A 7 -0.41 -3.14 -10.66
N ALA A 8 -1.46 -3.76 -10.12
CA ALA A 8 -2.84 -3.32 -10.32
C ALA A 8 -3.09 -1.89 -9.79
N ILE A 9 -2.58 -1.57 -8.60
CA ILE A 9 -2.65 -0.22 -8.02
C ILE A 9 -1.94 0.77 -8.94
N THR A 10 -0.72 0.44 -9.37
CA THR A 10 0.10 1.31 -10.22
C THR A 10 -0.59 1.58 -11.55
N GLU A 11 -0.99 0.52 -12.26
CA GLU A 11 -1.70 0.64 -13.54
C GLU A 11 -2.97 1.46 -13.41
N ARG A 12 -3.79 1.21 -12.37
CA ARG A 12 -5.05 1.93 -12.18
C ARG A 12 -4.83 3.39 -11.82
N ALA A 13 -3.86 3.70 -10.96
CA ALA A 13 -3.54 5.08 -10.61
C ALA A 13 -3.03 5.92 -11.80
N TRP A 14 -2.40 5.29 -12.79
CA TRP A 14 -1.92 6.00 -13.99
C TRP A 14 -2.94 6.08 -15.13
N THR A 15 -3.92 5.18 -15.16
CA THR A 15 -4.94 5.12 -16.23
C THR A 15 -6.29 5.71 -15.84
N ASP A 16 -6.60 5.80 -14.53
CA ASP A 16 -7.86 6.32 -14.00
C ASP A 16 -7.59 7.47 -13.00
N GLY A 17 -7.84 8.71 -13.45
CA GLY A 17 -7.63 9.91 -12.65
C GLY A 17 -8.52 9.99 -11.41
N ARG A 18 -9.76 9.49 -11.49
CA ARG A 18 -10.69 9.46 -10.34
C ARG A 18 -10.17 8.50 -9.28
N PHE A 19 -9.74 7.32 -9.68
CA PHE A 19 -9.11 6.35 -8.79
C PHE A 19 -7.85 6.93 -8.15
N ARG A 20 -6.97 7.60 -8.92
CA ARG A 20 -5.75 8.24 -8.40
C ARG A 20 -6.04 9.26 -7.31
N ASP A 21 -7.06 10.09 -7.51
CA ASP A 21 -7.43 11.12 -6.52
C ASP A 21 -8.05 10.49 -5.28
N LEU A 22 -8.91 9.48 -5.45
CA LEU A 22 -9.48 8.72 -4.35
C LEU A 22 -8.39 8.01 -3.55
N LEU A 23 -7.43 7.37 -4.21
CA LEU A 23 -6.32 6.66 -3.56
C LEU A 23 -5.47 7.58 -2.68
N ARG A 24 -5.39 8.88 -3.01
CA ARG A 24 -4.69 9.88 -2.20
C ARG A 24 -5.50 10.37 -1.00
N THR A 25 -6.82 10.45 -1.11
CA THR A 25 -7.68 11.08 -0.09
C THR A 25 -8.36 10.06 0.82
N ASP A 26 -8.70 8.89 0.28
CA ASP A 26 -9.35 7.77 0.95
C ASP A 26 -8.81 6.45 0.37
N PRO A 27 -7.58 6.06 0.75
CA PRO A 27 -6.93 4.88 0.22
C PRO A 27 -7.68 3.59 0.55
N LYS A 28 -8.36 3.50 1.70
CA LYS A 28 -9.15 2.32 2.08
C LYS A 28 -10.28 2.10 1.07
N LYS A 29 -11.03 3.16 0.74
CA LYS A 29 -12.10 3.10 -0.25
C LYS A 29 -11.58 2.81 -1.65
N ALA A 30 -10.48 3.44 -2.07
CA ALA A 30 -9.87 3.15 -3.37
C ALA A 30 -9.44 1.67 -3.49
N LEU A 31 -8.76 1.15 -2.48
CA LEU A 31 -8.30 -0.24 -2.47
C LEU A 31 -9.47 -1.24 -2.46
N ALA A 32 -10.59 -0.91 -1.80
CA ALA A 32 -11.81 -1.71 -1.89
C ALA A 32 -12.38 -1.80 -3.31
N GLU A 33 -12.26 -0.75 -4.14
CA GLU A 33 -12.66 -0.82 -5.56
C GLU A 33 -11.82 -1.84 -6.36
N LEU A 34 -10.60 -2.16 -5.90
CA LEU A 34 -9.75 -3.20 -6.46
C LEU A 34 -10.00 -4.59 -5.83
N GLY A 35 -10.95 -4.71 -4.89
CA GLY A 35 -11.20 -5.96 -4.16
C GLY A 35 -10.18 -6.22 -3.04
N VAL A 36 -9.48 -5.19 -2.56
CA VAL A 36 -8.55 -5.30 -1.43
C VAL A 36 -9.28 -4.96 -0.15
N GLU A 37 -9.13 -5.82 0.85
CA GLU A 37 -9.63 -5.57 2.19
C GLU A 37 -8.49 -5.05 3.07
N VAL A 38 -8.65 -3.83 3.58
CA VAL A 38 -7.71 -3.22 4.52
C VAL A 38 -8.14 -3.59 5.94
N PRO A 39 -7.29 -4.27 6.74
CA PRO A 39 -7.65 -4.64 8.10
C PRO A 39 -8.02 -3.45 8.99
N GLU A 40 -8.85 -3.71 10.00
CA GLU A 40 -9.24 -2.69 10.98
C GLU A 40 -8.01 -2.13 11.73
N GLY A 41 -8.03 -0.83 12.03
CA GLY A 41 -6.94 -0.14 12.72
C GLY A 41 -5.69 0.15 11.86
N VAL A 42 -5.64 -0.31 10.61
CA VAL A 42 -4.57 0.03 9.67
C VAL A 42 -4.83 1.41 9.08
N GLU A 43 -3.92 2.35 9.31
CA GLU A 43 -3.90 3.64 8.63
C GLU A 43 -2.96 3.59 7.42
N LEU A 44 -3.43 4.11 6.29
CA LEU A 44 -2.70 4.11 5.03
C LEU A 44 -2.43 5.53 4.57
N ASP A 45 -1.17 5.82 4.28
CA ASP A 45 -0.73 7.11 3.80
C ASP A 45 -0.07 6.97 2.42
N VAL A 46 -0.85 7.17 1.35
CA VAL A 46 -0.39 6.90 -0.01
C VAL A 46 0.18 8.15 -0.67
N ARG A 47 1.40 8.03 -1.22
CA ARG A 47 2.08 9.06 -2.01
C ARG A 47 2.23 8.59 -3.46
N ILE A 48 1.61 9.29 -4.39
CA ILE A 48 1.83 9.09 -5.84
C ILE A 48 2.95 10.02 -6.28
N GLN A 49 4.00 9.45 -6.87
CA GLN A 49 5.18 10.20 -7.33
C GLN A 49 4.81 11.22 -8.42
N ARG A 50 5.40 12.42 -8.33
CA ARG A 50 5.30 13.49 -9.33
C ARG A 50 6.69 13.88 -9.80
N ARG A 51 6.79 14.37 -11.04
CA ARG A 51 8.07 14.71 -11.70
C ARG A 51 8.85 15.83 -11.00
N ASP A 52 8.16 16.68 -10.26
CA ASP A 52 8.67 17.90 -9.64
C ASP A 52 8.72 17.81 -8.10
N THR A 53 8.52 16.63 -7.53
CA THR A 53 8.39 16.44 -6.07
C THR A 53 9.46 15.48 -5.55
N LEU A 54 10.26 15.93 -4.58
CA LEU A 54 11.15 15.08 -3.79
C LEU A 54 10.39 14.50 -2.61
N TYR A 55 10.46 13.18 -2.43
CA TYR A 55 9.85 12.49 -1.29
C TYR A 55 10.94 12.07 -0.32
N TYR A 56 10.79 12.47 0.94
CA TYR A 56 11.68 12.09 2.02
C TYR A 56 10.83 11.70 3.23
N LEU A 57 10.96 10.46 3.69
CA LEU A 57 10.32 10.00 4.90
C LEU A 57 11.31 10.13 6.05
N VAL A 58 10.93 10.88 7.08
CA VAL A 58 11.72 11.01 8.31
C VAL A 58 11.25 9.94 9.29
N PRO A 59 12.08 8.93 9.61
CA PRO A 59 11.73 7.94 10.62
C PRO A 59 11.69 8.60 12.01
N PRO A 60 10.98 8.00 12.99
CA PRO A 60 10.98 8.49 14.36
C PRO A 60 12.41 8.55 14.93
N LEU A 61 12.71 9.62 15.67
CA LEU A 61 13.97 9.74 16.39
C LEU A 61 14.07 8.65 17.46
N ARG A 62 15.20 7.93 17.48
CA ARG A 62 15.49 6.92 18.50
C ARG A 62 15.83 7.59 19.83
N ASN A 63 14.82 7.93 20.63
CA ASN A 63 15.03 8.40 22.00
C ASN A 63 15.09 7.22 22.97
N GLU A 64 16.00 7.25 23.94
CA GLU A 64 16.13 6.26 25.04
C GLU A 64 14.98 6.30 26.05
N ALA A 65 13.96 7.14 25.81
CA ALA A 65 12.77 7.23 26.64
C ALA A 65 11.96 5.92 26.61
N PRO A 66 11.30 5.54 27.72
CA PRO A 66 10.66 4.23 27.82
C PRO A 66 9.55 4.06 26.78
N ALA A 67 9.73 3.03 25.94
CA ALA A 67 8.73 2.32 25.17
C ALA A 67 7.76 3.17 24.32
N GLN A 68 8.27 3.97 23.38
CA GLN A 68 7.51 4.11 22.13
C GLN A 68 7.62 2.77 21.37
N PRO A 69 6.53 2.26 20.74
CA PRO A 69 6.59 1.06 19.92
C PRO A 69 7.75 1.18 18.95
N ARG A 70 8.63 0.17 18.94
CA ARG A 70 9.80 0.18 18.06
C ARG A 70 9.27 0.16 16.63
N ILE A 71 9.41 1.26 15.89
CA ILE A 71 9.19 1.24 14.45
C ILE A 71 10.39 0.51 13.85
N ASN A 72 10.32 -0.83 13.81
CA ASN A 72 11.23 -1.64 13.00
C ASN A 72 10.71 -1.56 11.56
N GLN A 73 11.26 -0.66 10.77
CA GLN A 73 10.76 -0.37 9.44
C GLN A 73 11.18 -1.49 8.48
N ILE A 74 10.22 -2.14 7.82
CA ILE A 74 10.47 -3.04 6.72
C ILE A 74 10.27 -2.25 5.42
N ASP A 75 11.31 -2.19 4.60
CA ASP A 75 11.21 -1.66 3.24
C ASP A 75 11.04 -2.86 2.28
N LEU A 76 9.88 -2.96 1.62
CA LEU A 76 9.68 -3.92 0.53
C LEU A 76 9.82 -3.18 -0.79
N TRP A 77 10.97 -3.38 -1.45
CA TRP A 77 11.30 -2.82 -2.76
C TRP A 77 11.23 -3.91 -3.83
N ARG A 78 10.49 -3.65 -4.91
CA ARG A 78 10.60 -4.42 -6.16
C ARG A 78 11.25 -3.60 -7.26
N SER A 79 12.35 -4.08 -7.84
CA SER A 79 13.06 -3.40 -8.94
C SER A 79 12.44 -3.73 -10.30
N ALA A 80 11.73 -2.74 -10.86
CA ALA A 80 11.49 -2.46 -12.29
C ALA A 80 10.45 -1.33 -12.41
N ASP A 81 9.45 -1.32 -11.51
CA ASP A 81 8.28 -0.42 -11.54
C ASP A 81 8.02 0.25 -10.19
N MET A 82 9.00 1.01 -9.69
CA MET A 82 9.07 1.70 -8.38
C MET A 82 7.78 1.72 -7.52
N PHE A 83 7.50 0.60 -6.84
CA PHE A 83 6.50 0.53 -5.77
C PHE A 83 7.25 0.27 -4.47
N CYS A 84 7.00 1.11 -3.46
CA CYS A 84 7.67 1.03 -2.16
C CYS A 84 6.64 1.00 -1.04
N TRP A 85 6.68 -0.05 -0.22
CA TRP A 85 5.97 -0.09 1.05
C TRP A 85 6.94 0.28 2.17
N ILE A 86 6.51 1.24 2.98
CA ILE A 86 7.19 1.61 4.22
C ILE A 86 6.22 1.37 5.38
N LEU A 87 6.57 0.45 6.27
CA LEU A 87 5.71 0.07 7.39
C LEU A 87 6.53 -0.51 8.55
N PRO A 88 6.01 -0.46 9.80
CA PRO A 88 6.52 -1.27 10.90
C PRO A 88 6.43 -2.78 10.60
N GLU A 89 7.36 -3.57 11.14
CA GLU A 89 7.41 -5.03 10.98
C GLU A 89 6.10 -5.71 11.37
N GLU A 90 5.47 -5.28 12.46
CA GLU A 90 4.20 -5.82 12.95
C GLU A 90 3.05 -5.68 11.92
N MET A 91 3.11 -4.68 11.04
CA MET A 91 2.11 -4.47 9.99
C MET A 91 2.32 -5.35 8.76
N LYS A 92 3.40 -6.15 8.70
CA LYS A 92 3.65 -7.08 7.58
C LYS A 92 2.52 -8.08 7.40
N VAL A 93 1.91 -8.55 8.50
CA VAL A 93 0.78 -9.48 8.44
C VAL A 93 -0.41 -8.82 7.74
N SER A 94 -0.70 -7.56 8.05
CA SER A 94 -1.75 -6.79 7.40
C SER A 94 -1.50 -6.63 5.90
N LEU A 95 -0.27 -6.34 5.49
CA LEU A 95 0.08 -6.25 4.06
C LEU A 95 -0.12 -7.60 3.34
N LEU A 96 0.23 -8.72 3.98
CA LEU A 96 0.02 -10.05 3.41
C LEU A 96 -1.48 -10.39 3.31
N ALA A 97 -2.30 -9.97 4.27
CA ALA A 97 -3.75 -10.11 4.21
C ALA A 97 -4.34 -9.30 3.04
N MET A 98 -3.89 -8.05 2.85
CA MET A 98 -4.29 -7.22 1.72
C MET A 98 -3.96 -7.89 0.37
N ARG A 99 -2.72 -8.40 0.21
CA ARG A 99 -2.32 -9.13 -1.02
C ARG A 99 -3.11 -10.42 -1.23
N ARG A 100 -3.55 -11.08 -0.16
CA ARG A 100 -4.37 -12.28 -0.23
C ARG A 100 -5.78 -11.95 -0.71
N SER A 101 -6.46 -11.01 -0.06
CA SER A 101 -7.83 -10.60 -0.41
C SER A 101 -7.94 -10.17 -1.87
N PHE A 102 -6.95 -9.41 -2.37
CA PHE A 102 -6.89 -9.02 -3.78
C PHE A 102 -6.90 -10.23 -4.72
N ARG A 103 -6.10 -11.26 -4.41
CA ARG A 103 -5.98 -12.46 -5.25
C ARG A 103 -7.28 -13.24 -5.26
N GLU A 104 -7.83 -13.50 -4.07
CA GLU A 104 -9.09 -14.24 -3.90
C GLU A 104 -10.23 -13.54 -4.63
N ASN A 105 -10.37 -12.22 -4.48
CA ASN A 105 -11.45 -11.45 -5.09
C ASN A 105 -11.27 -11.20 -6.59
N THR A 106 -10.05 -11.33 -7.12
CA THR A 106 -9.81 -11.23 -8.57
C THR A 106 -10.05 -12.57 -9.26
N GLU A 107 -9.64 -13.69 -8.64
CA GLU A 107 -9.88 -15.04 -9.17
C GLU A 107 -11.38 -15.37 -9.23
N VAL A 108 -12.17 -14.98 -8.22
CA VAL A 108 -13.64 -15.15 -8.23
C VAL A 108 -14.32 -14.40 -9.37
N ARG A 109 -13.75 -13.27 -9.82
CA ARG A 109 -14.34 -12.43 -10.87
C ARG A 109 -14.07 -12.94 -12.29
N ASP A 110 -13.05 -13.75 -12.50
CA ASP A 110 -12.75 -14.37 -13.80
C ASP A 110 -13.56 -15.66 -14.06
N ASP A 111 -14.13 -16.27 -13.01
CA ASP A 111 -14.98 -17.49 -13.08
C ASP A 111 -16.50 -17.19 -13.22
N SER A 112 -16.90 -15.91 -13.32
CA SER A 112 -18.30 -15.44 -13.46
C SER A 112 -18.56 -14.78 -14.81
#